data_AF-U4ULR4-F1
#
_entry.id   AF-U4ULR4-F1
#
_cell.length_a   1.000
_cell.length_b   1.000
_cell.length_c   1.000
_cell.angle_alpha   90.00
_cell.angle_beta   90.00
_cell.angle_gamma   90.00
#
_symmetry.space_group_name_H-M   'P 1'
#
loop_
_entity.id
_entity.type
_entity.pdbx_description
1 polymer ?
#
loop_
_entity_poly.entity_id
_entity_poly.type
_entity_poly.pdbx_seq_one_letter_code
_entity_poly.pdbx_strand_id
1 'polypeptide(L)'
;MWIGAQDYYRKWDKVNSKFDQWTSPRYYADNNKMLSDLRHKRDKEELLVKRRDALRKLFDEENRSFQIELTVTKSLHKPRVKEVSTETLRDLNCEMKQRAEERRKREAEIKLYHQWRTNNPLIRQFESKYKLKDLKLSWLDQQIEKRMQKEAEEKECTRLIKEQQESRRRAKEKEAELNQQSEEKKSRLKECLDKQVEDLKQKQKISDELRDKEAAELKRKNELWELQEATKLEHQRRRARETALFNIKQHKLKLKQKAQDVLEALGHDQELILRMKRLELEHLMEDEKKRIEIRRDLEEFLSIVRQQQDLEKQRQKQFDFLFDSEAKIIHDKQMQKWNSEEFARKNLLKSVLDALNKQVEDKLAITKQVQREVLQEREDMLVKVEQYHSDLQLLKEEDAKRKQERRRDIEEDIKEKNAHKKQKENAKMKQIDEQLQRVRQEEDRLCEEIMKIQGKSNGGRTKEGRHFC
;
A
#
# COMPACT_ATOMS: atom_id res chain seq x y z
N MET A 1 0.38 -33.79 -15.39
CA MET A 1 1.30 -34.17 -14.30
C MET A 1 1.19 -33.30 -13.04
N TRP A 2 0.31 -32.28 -12.98
CA TRP A 2 0.27 -31.31 -11.85
C TRP A 2 -0.89 -31.50 -10.85
N ILE A 3 -1.80 -32.44 -11.10
CA ILE A 3 -2.98 -32.67 -10.24
C ILE A 3 -2.58 -33.50 -9.00
N GLY A 4 -1.71 -34.49 -9.15
CA GLY A 4 -1.23 -35.32 -8.03
C GLY A 4 -0.37 -34.56 -7.01
N ALA A 5 0.33 -33.49 -7.42
CA ALA A 5 1.11 -32.65 -6.51
C ALA A 5 0.19 -31.78 -5.63
N GLN A 6 -0.88 -31.21 -6.20
CA GLN A 6 -1.87 -30.45 -5.42
C GLN A 6 -2.59 -31.31 -4.38
N ASP A 7 -2.94 -32.55 -4.74
CA ASP A 7 -3.57 -33.47 -3.79
C ASP A 7 -2.60 -33.92 -2.69
N TYR A 8 -1.31 -34.09 -3.00
CA TYR A 8 -0.27 -34.36 -2.02
C TYR A 8 -0.14 -33.20 -1.01
N TYR A 9 0.02 -31.96 -1.47
CA TYR A 9 0.15 -30.80 -0.57
C TYR A 9 -1.14 -30.50 0.21
N ARG A 10 -2.34 -30.69 -0.36
CA ARG A 10 -3.60 -30.56 0.40
C ARG A 10 -3.75 -31.62 1.49
N LYS A 11 -3.29 -32.84 1.22
CA LYS A 11 -3.31 -33.93 2.22
C LYS A 11 -2.25 -33.67 3.30
N TRP A 12 -1.10 -33.13 2.91
CA TRP A 12 -0.02 -32.75 3.83
C TRP A 12 -0.41 -31.54 4.69
N ASP A 13 -1.03 -30.49 4.13
CA ASP A 13 -1.58 -29.35 4.88
C ASP A 13 -2.66 -29.78 5.87
N LYS A 14 -3.53 -30.74 5.52
CA LYS A 14 -4.51 -31.27 6.48
C LYS A 14 -3.88 -32.04 7.64
N VAL A 15 -2.80 -32.78 7.38
CA VAL A 15 -2.08 -33.53 8.42
C VAL A 15 -1.22 -32.56 9.27
N ASN A 16 -0.59 -31.58 8.65
CA ASN A 16 0.29 -30.62 9.30
C ASN A 16 -0.48 -29.46 9.97
N SER A 17 -1.72 -29.18 9.58
CA SER A 17 -2.57 -28.18 10.25
C SER A 17 -2.84 -28.53 11.72
N LYS A 18 -2.97 -29.83 12.05
CA LYS A 18 -3.05 -30.26 13.46
C LYS A 18 -1.71 -30.09 14.19
N PHE A 19 -0.60 -30.30 13.50
CA PHE A 19 0.73 -30.10 14.05
C PHE A 19 1.00 -28.61 14.31
N ASP A 20 0.73 -27.72 13.35
CA ASP A 20 0.81 -26.26 13.50
C ASP A 20 -0.15 -25.75 14.58
N GLN A 21 -1.32 -26.34 14.73
CA GLN A 21 -2.22 -26.01 15.84
C GLN A 21 -1.66 -26.44 17.20
N TRP A 22 -0.82 -27.47 17.29
CA TRP A 22 -0.23 -27.91 18.55
C TRP A 22 1.13 -27.26 18.85
N THR A 23 1.84 -26.80 17.82
CA THR A 23 3.14 -26.11 17.95
C THR A 23 3.03 -24.59 17.84
N SER A 24 1.87 -24.05 17.48
CA SER A 24 1.63 -22.61 17.46
C SER A 24 1.79 -22.02 18.86
N PRO A 25 2.50 -20.88 19.01
CA PRO A 25 2.57 -20.12 20.25
C PRO A 25 1.19 -19.84 20.89
N ARG A 26 0.14 -19.76 20.06
CA ARG A 26 -1.24 -19.53 20.49
C ARG A 26 -1.83 -20.71 21.26
N TYR A 27 -1.48 -21.95 20.91
CA TYR A 27 -1.92 -23.13 21.63
C TYR A 27 -1.30 -23.24 23.01
N TYR A 28 0.00 -22.95 23.14
CA TYR A 28 0.65 -22.89 24.45
C TYR A 28 0.09 -21.77 25.32
N ALA A 29 -0.25 -20.61 24.74
CA ALA A 29 -0.90 -19.53 25.46
C ALA A 29 -2.31 -19.92 25.95
N ASP A 30 -3.13 -20.53 25.10
CA ASP A 30 -4.49 -20.97 25.46
C ASP A 30 -4.45 -22.13 26.48
N ASN A 31 -3.51 -23.07 26.35
CA ASN A 31 -3.35 -24.17 27.29
C ASN A 31 -2.84 -23.68 28.67
N ASN A 32 -1.89 -22.75 28.70
CA ASN A 32 -1.42 -22.14 29.94
C ASN A 32 -2.53 -21.33 30.63
N LYS A 33 -3.38 -20.65 29.85
CA LYS A 33 -4.56 -19.96 30.36
C LYS A 33 -5.57 -20.94 30.98
N MET A 34 -5.86 -22.05 30.29
CA MET A 34 -6.73 -23.11 30.83
C MET A 34 -6.16 -23.72 32.12
N LEU A 35 -4.85 -23.96 32.19
CA LEU A 35 -4.18 -24.45 33.40
C LEU A 35 -4.24 -23.44 34.55
N SER A 36 -4.08 -22.15 34.27
CA SER A 36 -4.21 -21.08 35.26
C SER A 36 -5.65 -20.98 35.78
N ASP A 37 -6.64 -21.07 34.90
CA ASP A 37 -8.05 -21.06 35.27
C ASP A 37 -8.43 -22.27 36.13
N LEU A 38 -7.90 -23.45 35.82
CA LEU A 38 -8.09 -24.66 36.63
C LEU A 38 -7.45 -24.53 38.02
N ARG A 39 -6.25 -23.94 38.12
CA ARG A 39 -5.62 -23.64 39.41
C ARG A 39 -6.47 -22.67 40.24
N HIS A 40 -6.93 -21.58 39.63
CA HIS A 40 -7.78 -20.61 40.32
C HIS A 40 -9.12 -21.20 40.77
N LYS A 41 -9.72 -22.12 40.01
CA LYS A 41 -10.92 -22.85 40.45
C LYS A 41 -10.63 -23.72 41.66
N ARG A 42 -9.52 -24.47 41.65
CA ARG A 42 -9.09 -25.29 42.78
C ARG A 42 -8.84 -24.47 44.04
N ASP A 43 -8.15 -23.34 43.92
CA ASP A 43 -7.88 -22.45 45.07
C ASP A 43 -9.17 -21.89 45.68
N LYS A 44 -10.16 -21.55 44.84
CA LYS A 44 -11.49 -21.10 45.29
C LYS A 44 -12.26 -22.23 45.99
N GLU A 45 -12.16 -23.45 45.49
CA GLU A 45 -12.76 -24.62 46.13
C GLU A 45 -12.11 -24.91 47.49
N GLU A 46 -10.80 -24.84 47.59
CA GLU A 46 -10.08 -24.98 48.87
C GLU A 46 -10.46 -23.89 49.89
N LEU A 47 -10.59 -22.63 49.43
CA LEU A 47 -11.07 -21.53 50.28
C LEU A 47 -12.51 -21.75 50.74
N LEU A 48 -13.38 -22.28 49.88
CA LEU A 48 -14.75 -22.64 50.24
C LEU A 48 -14.80 -23.76 51.26
N VAL A 49 -13.95 -24.78 51.13
CA VAL A 49 -13.85 -25.87 52.12
C VAL A 49 -13.36 -25.32 53.46
N LYS A 50 -12.30 -24.51 53.48
CA LYS A 50 -11.81 -23.85 54.70
C LYS A 50 -12.89 -23.01 55.38
N ARG A 51 -13.69 -22.27 54.61
CA ARG A 51 -14.82 -21.48 55.14
C ARG A 51 -15.92 -22.37 55.69
N ARG A 52 -16.26 -23.47 55.01
CA ARG A 52 -17.26 -24.44 55.47
C ARG A 52 -16.82 -25.12 56.76
N ASP A 53 -15.54 -25.47 56.89
CA ASP A 53 -14.99 -26.06 58.11
C ASP A 53 -14.97 -25.05 59.27
N ALA A 54 -14.66 -23.78 59.01
CA ALA A 54 -14.73 -22.72 60.01
C ALA A 54 -16.18 -22.50 60.51
N LEU A 55 -17.14 -22.48 59.58
CA LEU A 55 -18.56 -22.38 59.91
C LEU A 55 -19.06 -23.62 60.67
N ARG A 56 -18.59 -24.81 60.30
CA ARG A 56 -18.92 -26.05 61.01
C ARG A 56 -18.41 -26.01 62.45
N LYS A 57 -17.18 -25.52 62.67
CA LYS A 57 -16.63 -25.34 64.03
C LYS A 57 -17.46 -24.36 64.86
N LEU A 58 -17.83 -23.20 64.30
CA LEU A 58 -18.71 -22.24 64.97
C LEU A 58 -20.05 -22.86 65.33
N PHE A 59 -20.65 -23.61 64.40
CA PHE A 59 -21.92 -24.27 64.64
C PHE A 59 -21.81 -25.37 65.71
N ASP A 60 -20.72 -26.13 65.72
CA ASP A 60 -20.46 -27.13 66.75
C ASP A 60 -20.22 -26.49 68.13
N GLU A 61 -19.60 -25.31 68.18
CA GLU A 61 -19.42 -24.51 69.40
C GLU A 61 -20.75 -23.97 69.94
N GLU A 62 -21.58 -23.38 69.08
CA GLU A 62 -22.94 -22.95 69.43
C GLU A 62 -23.82 -24.13 69.87
N ASN A 63 -23.71 -25.28 69.21
CA ASN A 63 -24.50 -26.45 69.56
C ASN A 63 -24.01 -27.05 70.90
N ARG A 64 -22.71 -26.99 71.20
CA ARG A 64 -22.18 -27.36 72.52
C ARG A 64 -22.63 -26.41 73.61
N SER A 65 -22.57 -25.09 73.39
CA SER A 65 -23.07 -24.12 74.38
C SER A 65 -24.56 -24.30 74.62
N PHE A 66 -25.34 -24.50 73.56
CA PHE A 66 -26.76 -24.81 73.67
C PHE A 66 -27.05 -26.11 74.43
N GLN A 67 -26.28 -27.18 74.19
CA GLN A 67 -26.43 -28.43 74.97
C GLN A 67 -25.99 -28.25 76.43
N ILE A 68 -25.01 -27.40 76.71
CA ILE A 68 -24.64 -27.01 78.09
C ILE A 68 -25.81 -26.25 78.74
N GLU A 69 -26.40 -25.27 78.06
CA GLU A 69 -27.60 -24.57 78.56
C GLU A 69 -28.77 -25.54 78.77
N LEU A 70 -28.96 -26.51 77.87
CA LEU A 70 -30.01 -27.52 77.99
C LEU A 70 -29.78 -28.49 79.15
N THR A 71 -28.53 -28.86 79.41
CA THR A 71 -28.16 -29.70 80.56
C THR A 71 -28.25 -28.92 81.86
N VAL A 72 -27.85 -27.64 81.88
CA VAL A 72 -28.02 -26.72 83.02
C VAL A 72 -29.50 -26.51 83.33
N THR A 73 -30.34 -26.27 82.31
CA THR A 73 -31.79 -26.13 82.50
C THR A 73 -32.49 -27.45 82.84
N LYS A 74 -31.96 -28.62 82.42
CA LYS A 74 -32.47 -29.94 82.82
C LYS A 74 -31.99 -30.38 84.21
N SER A 75 -30.83 -29.91 84.68
CA SER A 75 -30.25 -30.19 86.01
C SER A 75 -30.69 -29.18 87.08
N LEU A 76 -31.08 -27.97 86.66
CA LEU A 76 -31.92 -27.09 87.45
C LEU A 76 -33.32 -27.68 87.49
N HIS A 77 -33.55 -28.43 88.57
CA HIS A 77 -34.84 -28.85 89.10
C HIS A 77 -36.02 -28.08 88.49
N LYS A 78 -36.92 -28.79 87.78
CA LYS A 78 -38.29 -28.31 87.49
C LYS A 78 -38.78 -27.56 88.74
N PRO A 79 -39.12 -26.27 88.69
CA PRO A 79 -39.83 -25.68 89.79
C PRO A 79 -41.15 -26.45 89.87
N ARG A 80 -41.25 -27.34 90.85
CA ARG A 80 -42.52 -27.89 91.31
C ARG A 80 -43.43 -26.68 91.46
N VAL A 81 -44.51 -26.67 90.68
CA VAL A 81 -45.61 -25.75 90.87
C VAL A 81 -46.01 -25.92 92.34
N LYS A 82 -45.56 -25.02 93.20
CA LYS A 82 -46.14 -24.86 94.53
C LYS A 82 -47.61 -24.59 94.25
N GLU A 83 -48.50 -25.39 94.83
CA GLU A 83 -49.92 -25.04 94.86
C GLU A 83 -50.03 -23.63 95.42
N VAL A 84 -50.19 -22.66 94.52
CA VAL A 84 -50.42 -21.27 94.85
C VAL A 84 -51.83 -21.23 95.41
N SER A 85 -51.96 -20.82 96.68
CA SER A 85 -53.25 -20.68 97.36
C SER A 85 -54.28 -19.98 96.46
N THR A 86 -55.52 -20.45 96.46
CA THR A 86 -56.61 -19.84 95.68
C THR A 86 -56.85 -18.36 96.03
N GLU A 87 -56.36 -17.88 97.17
CA GLU A 87 -56.36 -16.47 97.57
C GLU A 87 -55.29 -15.67 96.80
N THR A 88 -54.05 -16.18 96.75
CA THR A 88 -52.97 -15.54 95.96
C THR A 88 -53.25 -15.50 94.46
N LEU A 89 -53.99 -16.48 93.92
CA LEU A 89 -54.47 -16.44 92.52
C LEU A 89 -55.62 -15.44 92.32
N ARG A 90 -56.48 -15.23 93.34
CA ARG A 90 -57.52 -14.19 93.33
C ARG A 90 -56.90 -12.79 93.37
N ASP A 91 -55.90 -12.57 94.20
CA ASP A 91 -55.21 -11.28 94.30
C ASP A 91 -54.46 -10.93 93.01
N LEU A 92 -53.75 -11.90 92.42
CA LEU A 92 -53.14 -11.74 91.09
C LEU A 92 -54.18 -11.47 89.98
N ASN A 93 -55.36 -12.11 90.04
CA ASN A 93 -56.44 -11.87 89.08
C ASN A 93 -57.03 -10.46 89.26
N CYS A 94 -57.20 -10.01 90.51
CA CYS A 94 -57.61 -8.65 90.85
C CYS A 94 -56.60 -7.61 90.36
N GLU A 95 -55.30 -7.80 90.58
CA GLU A 95 -54.25 -6.91 90.05
C GLU A 95 -54.23 -6.89 88.52
N MET A 96 -54.40 -8.04 87.87
CA MET A 96 -54.44 -8.12 86.40
C MET A 96 -55.67 -7.42 85.82
N LYS A 97 -56.82 -7.51 86.51
CA LYS A 97 -58.02 -6.73 86.17
C LYS A 97 -57.79 -5.23 86.37
N GLN A 98 -57.18 -4.81 87.47
CA GLN A 98 -56.82 -3.40 87.71
C GLN A 98 -55.85 -2.88 86.65
N ARG A 99 -54.78 -3.60 86.30
CA ARG A 99 -53.87 -3.22 85.20
C ARG A 99 -54.55 -3.20 83.84
N ALA A 100 -55.50 -4.11 83.59
CA ALA A 100 -56.29 -4.11 82.36
C ALA A 100 -57.24 -2.91 82.29
N GLU A 101 -57.87 -2.54 83.40
CA GLU A 101 -58.70 -1.35 83.52
C GLU A 101 -57.88 -0.06 83.39
N GLU A 102 -56.70 0.01 84.00
CA GLU A 102 -55.78 1.15 83.85
C GLU A 102 -55.31 1.31 82.40
N ARG A 103 -54.96 0.20 81.71
CA ARG A 103 -54.64 0.25 80.27
C ARG A 103 -55.83 0.73 79.46
N ARG A 104 -57.03 0.20 79.73
CA ARG A 104 -58.25 0.63 79.06
C ARG A 104 -58.54 2.11 79.30
N LYS A 105 -58.32 2.62 80.52
CA LYS A 105 -58.45 4.05 80.87
C LYS A 105 -57.42 4.90 80.12
N ARG A 106 -56.14 4.53 80.12
CA ARG A 106 -55.09 5.25 79.37
C ARG A 106 -55.34 5.25 77.85
N GLU A 107 -55.79 4.13 77.30
CA GLU A 107 -56.17 4.05 75.88
C GLU A 107 -57.39 4.91 75.57
N ALA A 108 -58.38 4.95 76.46
CA ALA A 108 -59.53 5.83 76.34
C ALA A 108 -59.12 7.31 76.42
N GLU A 109 -58.20 7.67 77.33
CA GLU A 109 -57.64 9.03 77.45
C GLU A 109 -56.84 9.43 76.21
N ILE A 110 -56.00 8.56 75.66
CA ILE A 110 -55.24 8.81 74.42
C ILE A 110 -56.20 8.97 73.24
N LYS A 111 -57.21 8.11 73.11
CA LYS A 111 -58.23 8.21 72.06
C LYS A 111 -59.04 9.50 72.20
N LEU A 112 -59.41 9.87 73.42
CA LEU A 112 -60.12 11.12 73.70
C LEU A 112 -59.24 12.33 73.36
N TYR A 113 -57.95 12.29 73.69
CA TYR A 113 -56.99 13.32 73.34
C TYR A 113 -56.80 13.44 71.83
N HIS A 114 -56.67 12.34 71.10
CA HIS A 114 -56.59 12.36 69.64
C HIS A 114 -57.88 12.88 69.02
N GLN A 115 -59.05 12.44 69.48
CA GLN A 115 -60.35 12.96 69.02
C GLN A 115 -60.46 14.46 69.29
N TRP A 116 -60.08 14.93 70.48
CA TRP A 116 -60.04 16.35 70.80
C TRP A 116 -59.07 17.11 69.88
N ARG A 117 -57.84 16.62 69.70
CA ARG A 117 -56.83 17.24 68.83
C ARG A 117 -57.30 17.34 67.38
N THR A 118 -57.93 16.29 66.86
CA THR A 118 -58.43 16.23 65.47
C THR A 118 -59.69 17.07 65.28
N ASN A 119 -60.59 17.10 66.27
CA ASN A 119 -61.85 17.84 66.19
C ASN A 119 -61.72 19.33 66.60
N ASN A 120 -60.63 19.72 67.25
CA ASN A 120 -60.39 21.10 67.65
C ASN A 120 -60.19 22.00 66.41
N PRO A 121 -61.06 22.99 66.18
CA PRO A 121 -61.01 23.81 64.97
C PRO A 121 -59.75 24.68 64.88
N LEU A 122 -59.17 25.11 66.00
CA LEU A 122 -57.95 25.94 66.01
C LEU A 122 -56.74 25.12 65.57
N ILE A 123 -56.57 23.91 66.12
CA ILE A 123 -55.46 23.01 65.75
C ILE A 123 -55.56 22.66 64.27
N ARG A 124 -56.76 22.34 63.77
CA ARG A 124 -56.98 22.04 62.34
C ARG A 124 -56.62 23.23 61.42
N GLN A 125 -56.91 24.47 61.84
CA GLN A 125 -56.54 25.67 61.09
C GLN A 125 -55.02 25.88 61.07
N PHE A 126 -54.32 25.72 62.19
CA PHE A 126 -52.86 25.82 62.24
C PHE A 126 -52.18 24.71 61.44
N GLU A 127 -52.63 23.47 61.56
CA GLU A 127 -52.12 22.35 60.77
C GLU A 127 -52.36 22.58 59.28
N SER A 128 -53.51 23.14 58.88
CA SER A 128 -53.79 23.49 57.48
C SER A 128 -52.87 24.61 56.97
N LYS A 129 -52.62 25.65 57.78
CA LYS A 129 -51.67 26.73 57.44
C LYS A 129 -50.24 26.21 57.32
N TYR A 130 -49.82 25.32 58.21
CA TYR A 130 -48.51 24.69 58.18
C TYR A 130 -48.36 23.80 56.94
N LYS A 131 -49.32 22.90 56.68
CA LYS A 131 -49.35 22.07 55.46
C LYS A 131 -49.34 22.90 54.18
N LEU A 132 -50.05 24.04 54.15
CA LEU A 132 -50.03 24.95 53.01
C LEU A 132 -48.66 25.62 52.82
N LYS A 133 -47.98 25.99 53.92
CA LYS A 133 -46.62 26.53 53.87
C LYS A 133 -45.64 25.47 53.34
N ASP A 134 -45.73 24.24 53.82
CA ASP A 134 -44.90 23.12 53.36
C ASP A 134 -45.15 22.80 51.89
N LEU A 135 -46.41 22.82 51.44
CA LEU A 135 -46.76 22.65 50.03
C LEU A 135 -46.13 23.75 49.16
N LYS A 136 -46.16 25.01 49.62
CA LYS A 136 -45.51 26.14 48.92
C LYS A 136 -44.00 25.96 48.85
N LEU A 137 -43.36 25.54 49.94
CA LEU A 137 -41.92 25.26 49.96
C LEU A 137 -41.56 24.11 49.02
N SER A 138 -42.29 22.99 49.09
CA SER A 138 -42.10 21.86 48.18
C SER A 138 -42.30 22.22 46.71
N TRP A 139 -43.27 23.09 46.41
CA TRP A 139 -43.48 23.59 45.04
C TRP A 139 -42.32 24.48 44.56
N LEU A 140 -41.79 25.35 45.43
CA LEU A 140 -40.59 26.15 45.13
C LEU A 140 -39.36 25.24 44.90
N ASP A 141 -39.18 24.22 45.73
CA ASP A 141 -38.10 23.25 45.58
C ASP A 141 -38.22 22.50 44.25
N GLN A 142 -39.41 22.05 43.87
CA GLN A 142 -39.66 21.43 42.54
C GLN A 142 -39.36 22.40 41.39
N GLN A 143 -39.65 23.69 41.55
CA GLN A 143 -39.36 24.68 40.52
C GLN A 143 -37.86 24.94 40.39
N ILE A 144 -37.13 24.98 41.51
CA ILE A 144 -35.66 25.09 41.53
C ILE A 144 -35.03 23.83 40.93
N GLU A 145 -35.49 22.64 41.32
CA GLU A 145 -35.00 21.37 40.80
C GLU A 145 -35.20 21.27 39.29
N LYS A 146 -36.38 21.63 38.77
CA LYS A 146 -36.63 21.68 37.32
C LYS A 146 -35.73 22.67 36.58
N ARG A 147 -35.40 23.82 37.19
CA ARG A 147 -34.45 24.78 36.59
C ARG A 147 -33.03 24.21 36.57
N MET A 148 -32.59 23.60 37.67
CA MET A 148 -31.28 22.96 37.77
C MET A 148 -31.14 21.79 36.78
N GLN A 149 -32.19 20.98 36.62
CA GLN A 149 -32.23 19.89 35.63
C GLN A 149 -32.09 20.43 34.21
N LYS A 150 -32.84 21.48 33.83
CA LYS A 150 -32.73 22.10 32.50
C LYS A 150 -31.33 22.68 32.24
N GLU A 151 -30.75 23.37 33.23
CA GLU A 151 -29.40 23.91 33.09
C GLU A 151 -28.35 22.80 32.95
N ALA A 152 -28.51 21.69 33.68
CA ALA A 152 -27.67 20.52 33.53
C ALA A 152 -27.83 19.87 32.15
N GLU A 153 -29.06 19.72 31.65
CA GLU A 153 -29.35 19.19 30.30
C GLU A 153 -28.76 20.08 29.20
N GLU A 154 -28.86 21.40 29.31
CA GLU A 154 -28.25 22.35 28.36
C GLU A 154 -26.72 22.27 28.39
N LYS A 155 -26.11 22.18 29.58
CA LYS A 155 -24.67 21.96 29.72
C LYS A 155 -24.23 20.64 29.09
N GLU A 156 -24.95 19.55 29.32
CA GLU A 156 -24.66 18.26 28.70
C GLU A 156 -24.86 18.30 27.18
N CYS A 157 -25.93 18.94 26.67
CA CYS A 157 -26.13 19.12 25.23
C CYS A 157 -24.98 19.91 24.58
N THR A 158 -24.55 21.01 25.20
CA THR A 158 -23.43 21.80 24.68
C THR A 158 -22.11 21.04 24.72
N ARG A 159 -21.87 20.22 25.75
CA ARG A 159 -20.72 19.31 25.81
C ARG A 159 -20.75 18.28 24.70
N LEU A 160 -21.88 17.60 24.49
CA LEU A 160 -22.05 16.62 23.42
C LEU A 160 -21.85 17.24 22.04
N ILE A 161 -22.35 18.46 21.80
CA ILE A 161 -22.13 19.18 20.53
C ILE A 161 -20.65 19.47 20.32
N LYS A 162 -19.93 19.94 21.35
CA LYS A 162 -18.49 20.21 21.27
C LYS A 162 -17.70 18.93 20.99
N GLU A 163 -17.99 17.84 21.69
CA GLU A 163 -17.35 16.53 21.46
C GLU A 163 -17.58 16.02 20.02
N GLN A 164 -18.79 16.17 19.49
CA GLN A 164 -19.09 15.82 18.09
C GLN A 164 -18.34 16.71 17.09
N GLN A 165 -18.23 18.02 17.36
CA GLN A 165 -17.47 18.95 16.52
C GLN A 165 -15.98 18.62 16.50
N GLU A 166 -15.40 18.34 17.67
CA GLU A 166 -14.01 17.92 17.79
C GLU A 166 -13.74 16.60 17.08
N SER A 167 -14.63 15.60 17.24
CA SER A 167 -14.52 14.33 16.54
C SER A 167 -14.54 14.51 15.02
N ARG A 168 -15.46 15.34 14.50
CA ARG A 168 -15.50 15.70 13.06
C ARG A 168 -14.24 16.41 12.60
N ARG A 169 -13.69 17.31 13.40
CA ARG A 169 -12.44 18.02 13.06
C ARG A 169 -11.27 17.05 12.96
N ARG A 170 -11.10 16.18 13.97
CA ARG A 170 -10.06 15.14 13.96
C ARG A 170 -10.21 14.17 12.79
N ALA A 171 -11.44 13.80 12.42
CA ALA A 171 -11.68 12.96 11.25
C ALA A 171 -11.24 13.64 9.93
N LYS A 172 -11.57 14.93 9.78
CA LYS A 172 -11.14 15.74 8.61
C LYS A 172 -9.62 15.93 8.56
N GLU A 173 -8.98 16.18 9.70
CA GLU A 173 -7.52 16.32 9.80
C GLU A 173 -6.82 15.02 9.36
N LYS A 174 -7.24 13.87 9.89
CA LYS A 174 -6.71 12.56 9.47
C LYS A 174 -6.90 12.28 7.98
N GLU A 175 -8.05 12.66 7.43
CA GLU A 175 -8.33 12.54 6.00
C GLU A 175 -7.42 13.44 5.15
N ALA A 176 -7.19 14.68 5.58
CA ALA A 176 -6.29 15.60 4.90
C ALA A 176 -4.84 15.09 4.92
N GLU A 177 -4.37 14.58 6.07
CA GLU A 177 -3.04 13.96 6.20
C GLU A 177 -2.87 12.76 5.25
N LEU A 178 -3.85 11.85 5.20
CA LEU A 178 -3.82 10.70 4.30
C LEU A 178 -3.82 11.11 2.82
N ASN A 179 -4.58 12.14 2.46
CA ASN A 179 -4.60 12.66 1.09
C ASN A 179 -3.24 13.30 0.75
N GLN A 180 -2.67 14.11 1.65
CA GLN A 180 -1.36 14.72 1.47
C GLN A 180 -0.26 13.66 1.30
N GLN A 181 -0.23 12.63 2.15
CA GLN A 181 0.73 11.53 2.00
C GLN A 181 0.57 10.78 0.66
N SER A 182 -0.66 10.60 0.17
CA SER A 182 -0.89 10.00 -1.14
C SER A 182 -0.37 10.89 -2.27
N GLU A 183 -0.62 12.20 -2.19
CA GLU A 183 -0.12 13.18 -3.17
C GLU A 183 1.40 13.28 -3.18
N GLU A 184 2.04 13.30 -2.02
CA GLU A 184 3.50 13.26 -1.89
C GLU A 184 4.08 11.98 -2.50
N LYS A 185 3.48 10.81 -2.23
CA LYS A 185 3.88 9.54 -2.85
C LYS A 185 3.76 9.60 -4.37
N LYS A 186 2.66 10.15 -4.90
CA LYS A 186 2.47 10.33 -6.35
C LYS A 186 3.48 11.30 -6.95
N SER A 187 3.79 12.41 -6.27
CA SER A 187 4.79 13.38 -6.74
C SER A 187 6.15 12.72 -6.82
N ARG A 188 6.58 12.02 -5.77
CA ARG A 188 7.85 11.29 -5.74
C ARG A 188 7.94 10.25 -6.86
N LEU A 189 6.89 9.45 -7.06
CA LEU A 189 6.83 8.47 -8.15
C LEU A 189 6.94 9.13 -9.53
N LYS A 190 6.25 10.26 -9.75
CA LYS A 190 6.35 11.02 -11.00
C LYS A 190 7.75 11.59 -11.20
N GLU A 191 8.36 12.18 -10.19
CA GLU A 191 9.73 12.71 -10.26
C GLU A 191 10.75 11.61 -10.59
N CYS A 192 10.61 10.42 -9.98
CA CYS A 192 11.40 9.25 -10.34
C CYS A 192 11.17 8.84 -11.81
N LEU A 193 9.91 8.75 -12.23
CA LEU A 193 9.56 8.42 -13.61
C LEU A 193 10.16 9.42 -14.61
N ASP A 194 10.07 10.72 -14.34
CA ASP A 194 10.60 11.78 -15.19
C ASP A 194 12.13 11.69 -15.31
N LYS A 195 12.83 11.41 -14.20
CA LYS A 195 14.28 11.15 -14.21
C LYS A 195 14.63 9.94 -15.06
N GLN A 196 13.94 8.83 -14.88
CA GLN A 196 14.17 7.62 -15.68
C GLN A 196 13.88 7.82 -17.17
N VAL A 197 12.85 8.62 -17.52
CA VAL A 197 12.57 8.97 -18.92
C VAL A 197 13.69 9.85 -19.50
N GLU A 198 14.23 10.78 -18.72
CA GLU A 198 15.35 11.61 -19.17
C GLU A 198 16.64 10.77 -19.35
N ASP A 199 16.94 9.86 -18.42
CA ASP A 199 18.05 8.92 -18.54
C ASP A 199 17.90 8.04 -19.79
N LEU A 200 16.68 7.56 -20.10
CA LEU A 200 16.39 6.82 -21.32
C LEU A 200 16.65 7.65 -22.59
N LYS A 201 16.30 8.95 -22.59
CA LYS A 201 16.62 9.85 -23.71
C LYS A 201 18.12 10.04 -23.87
N GLN A 202 18.87 10.15 -22.77
CA GLN A 202 20.33 10.23 -22.83
C GLN A 202 20.94 8.95 -23.41
N LYS A 203 20.47 7.77 -22.98
CA LYS A 203 20.91 6.50 -23.58
C LYS A 203 20.52 6.37 -25.05
N GLN A 204 19.35 6.89 -25.44
CA GLN A 204 18.96 6.93 -26.85
C GLN A 204 19.96 7.76 -27.67
N LYS A 205 20.35 8.95 -27.18
CA LYS A 205 21.38 9.78 -27.84
C LYS A 205 22.71 9.03 -27.98
N ILE A 206 23.17 8.38 -26.91
CA ILE A 206 24.40 7.56 -26.95
C ILE A 206 24.26 6.42 -27.95
N SER A 207 23.11 5.76 -28.03
CA SER A 207 22.85 4.71 -29.02
C SER A 207 22.89 5.23 -30.45
N ASP A 208 22.38 6.43 -30.70
CA ASP A 208 22.42 7.06 -32.02
C ASP A 208 23.86 7.48 -32.39
N GLU A 209 24.61 8.05 -31.45
CA GLU A 209 26.04 8.35 -31.63
C GLU A 209 26.87 7.08 -31.91
N LEU A 210 26.58 5.97 -31.23
CA LEU A 210 27.24 4.68 -31.49
C LEU A 210 26.85 4.10 -32.85
N ARG A 211 25.63 4.35 -33.32
CA ARG A 211 25.20 3.94 -34.67
C ARG A 211 25.93 4.74 -35.74
N ASP A 212 26.10 6.04 -35.54
CA ASP A 212 26.85 6.90 -36.45
C ASP A 212 28.34 6.50 -36.50
N LYS A 213 28.93 6.17 -35.33
CA LYS A 213 30.29 5.61 -35.26
C LYS A 213 30.41 4.28 -35.99
N GLU A 214 29.47 3.36 -35.80
CA GLU A 214 29.45 2.09 -36.53
C GLU A 214 29.34 2.30 -38.04
N ALA A 215 28.44 3.18 -38.50
CA ALA A 215 28.28 3.51 -39.91
C ALA A 215 29.57 4.09 -40.52
N ALA A 216 30.28 4.95 -39.76
CA ALA A 216 31.57 5.48 -40.18
C ALA A 216 32.64 4.39 -40.29
N GLU A 217 32.74 3.46 -39.34
CA GLU A 217 33.68 2.34 -39.42
C GLU A 217 33.34 1.36 -40.56
N LEU A 218 32.05 1.13 -40.85
CA LEU A 218 31.63 0.34 -42.01
C LEU A 218 32.02 1.00 -43.33
N LYS A 219 31.87 2.32 -43.45
CA LYS A 219 32.34 3.07 -44.61
C LYS A 219 33.85 2.90 -44.79
N ARG A 220 34.63 3.00 -43.71
CA ARG A 220 36.08 2.78 -43.74
C ARG A 220 36.44 1.35 -44.16
N LYS A 221 35.72 0.35 -43.66
CA LYS A 221 35.90 -1.05 -44.08
C LYS A 221 35.70 -1.22 -45.59
N ASN A 222 34.69 -0.57 -46.16
CA ASN A 222 34.44 -0.60 -47.60
C ASN A 222 35.56 0.09 -48.39
N GLU A 223 36.06 1.25 -47.94
CA GLU A 223 37.18 1.95 -48.57
C GLU A 223 38.47 1.09 -48.55
N LEU A 224 38.77 0.41 -47.45
CA LEU A 224 39.90 -0.53 -47.37
C LEU A 224 39.72 -1.74 -48.29
N TRP A 225 38.49 -2.25 -48.39
CA TRP A 225 38.16 -3.34 -49.30
C TRP A 225 38.36 -2.94 -50.77
N GLU A 226 37.95 -1.73 -51.17
CA GLU A 226 38.22 -1.20 -52.50
C GLU A 226 39.73 -1.11 -52.81
N LEU A 227 40.54 -0.68 -51.84
CA LEU A 227 42.00 -0.65 -51.99
C LEU A 227 42.57 -2.06 -52.16
N GLN A 228 42.08 -3.03 -51.38
CA GLN A 228 42.50 -4.43 -51.52
C GLN A 228 42.12 -5.01 -52.89
N GLU A 229 40.93 -4.71 -53.41
CA GLU A 229 40.54 -5.16 -54.75
C GLU A 229 41.36 -4.47 -55.85
N ALA A 230 41.63 -3.17 -55.72
CA ALA A 230 42.50 -2.45 -56.64
C ALA A 230 43.91 -3.06 -56.70
N THR A 231 44.49 -3.42 -55.54
CA THR A 231 45.81 -4.08 -55.49
C THR A 231 45.81 -5.47 -56.10
N LYS A 232 44.75 -6.25 -55.88
CA LYS A 232 44.59 -7.57 -56.52
C LYS A 232 44.46 -7.46 -58.04
N LEU A 233 43.67 -6.49 -58.53
CA LEU A 233 43.49 -6.26 -59.96
C LEU A 233 44.80 -5.86 -60.63
N GLU A 234 45.56 -4.96 -60.00
CA GLU A 234 46.86 -4.55 -60.53
C GLU A 234 47.86 -5.73 -60.51
N HIS A 235 47.84 -6.57 -59.47
CA HIS A 235 48.64 -7.80 -59.43
C HIS A 235 48.28 -8.77 -60.58
N GLN A 236 46.99 -8.88 -60.93
CA GLN A 236 46.54 -9.69 -62.08
C GLN A 236 47.01 -9.09 -63.41
N ARG A 237 46.90 -7.77 -63.59
CA ARG A 237 47.41 -7.06 -64.78
C ARG A 237 48.91 -7.27 -64.95
N ARG A 238 49.68 -7.18 -63.86
CA ARG A 238 51.13 -7.46 -63.86
C ARG A 238 51.43 -8.90 -64.32
N ARG A 239 50.74 -9.91 -63.78
CA ARG A 239 50.92 -11.31 -64.22
C ARG A 239 50.59 -11.52 -65.71
N ALA A 240 49.58 -10.82 -66.23
CA ALA A 240 49.25 -10.86 -67.64
C ALA A 240 50.39 -10.27 -68.50
N ARG A 241 50.97 -9.13 -68.09
CA ARG A 241 52.16 -8.53 -68.74
C ARG A 241 53.37 -9.47 -68.71
N GLU A 242 53.63 -10.12 -67.58
CA GLU A 242 54.72 -11.10 -67.45
C GLU A 242 54.56 -12.29 -68.40
N THR A 243 53.33 -12.80 -68.54
CA THR A 243 53.03 -13.89 -69.47
C THR A 243 53.23 -13.46 -70.92
N ALA A 244 52.87 -12.22 -71.27
CA ALA A 244 53.10 -11.66 -72.60
C ALA A 244 54.61 -11.50 -72.89
N LEU A 245 55.39 -11.02 -71.91
CA LEU A 245 56.84 -10.84 -72.03
C LEU A 245 57.61 -12.15 -72.22
N PHE A 246 57.13 -13.26 -71.64
CA PHE A 246 57.78 -14.57 -71.74
C PHE A 246 58.06 -14.97 -73.20
N ASN A 247 57.13 -14.67 -74.12
CA ASN A 247 57.16 -15.07 -75.52
C ASN A 247 58.15 -14.29 -76.42
N ILE A 248 58.75 -13.22 -75.90
CA ILE A 248 59.69 -12.40 -76.67
C ILE A 248 61.03 -13.16 -76.81
N LYS A 249 61.75 -13.00 -77.93
CA LYS A 249 63.05 -13.69 -78.14
C LYS A 249 64.26 -12.80 -77.84
N GLN A 250 64.13 -11.48 -77.99
CA GLN A 250 65.21 -10.52 -77.75
C GLN A 250 65.32 -10.16 -76.26
N HIS A 251 66.44 -10.49 -75.61
CA HIS A 251 66.65 -10.25 -74.18
C HIS A 251 66.79 -8.76 -73.85
N LYS A 252 67.40 -7.95 -74.72
CA LYS A 252 67.44 -6.49 -74.54
C LYS A 252 66.04 -5.86 -74.57
N LEU A 253 65.18 -6.33 -75.47
CA LEU A 253 63.79 -5.87 -75.55
C LEU A 253 63.00 -6.26 -74.30
N LYS A 254 63.17 -7.50 -73.80
CA LYS A 254 62.57 -7.95 -72.52
C LYS A 254 62.98 -7.08 -71.35
N LEU A 255 64.26 -6.76 -71.22
CA LEU A 255 64.79 -5.92 -70.15
C LEU A 255 64.15 -4.53 -70.17
N LYS A 256 64.06 -3.90 -71.34
CA LYS A 256 63.45 -2.57 -71.51
C LYS A 256 61.96 -2.56 -71.17
N GLN A 257 61.21 -3.54 -71.68
CA GLN A 257 59.77 -3.62 -71.41
C GLN A 257 59.49 -3.97 -69.95
N LYS A 258 60.25 -4.88 -69.33
CA LYS A 258 60.08 -5.18 -67.90
C LYS A 258 60.48 -4.00 -67.00
N ALA A 259 61.52 -3.24 -67.35
CA ALA A 259 61.86 -2.01 -66.63
C ALA A 259 60.73 -0.97 -66.71
N GLN A 260 60.09 -0.84 -67.88
CA GLN A 260 58.92 -0.01 -68.08
C GLN A 260 57.73 -0.49 -67.22
N ASP A 261 57.44 -1.78 -67.22
CA ASP A 261 56.39 -2.38 -66.38
C ASP A 261 56.64 -2.17 -64.87
N VAL A 262 57.91 -2.21 -64.44
CA VAL A 262 58.31 -1.95 -63.05
C VAL A 262 58.11 -0.46 -62.71
N LEU A 263 58.44 0.46 -63.62
CA LEU A 263 58.17 1.89 -63.43
C LEU A 263 56.66 2.19 -63.31
N GLU A 264 55.83 1.59 -64.17
CA GLU A 264 54.38 1.70 -64.10
C GLU A 264 53.84 1.11 -62.78
N ALA A 265 54.34 -0.06 -62.37
CA ALA A 265 53.99 -0.68 -61.10
C ALA A 265 54.32 0.21 -59.90
N LEU A 266 55.51 0.80 -59.87
CA LEU A 266 55.93 1.74 -58.83
C LEU A 266 55.08 3.03 -58.85
N GLY A 267 54.63 3.47 -60.02
CA GLY A 267 53.68 4.58 -60.15
C GLY A 267 52.33 4.28 -59.50
N HIS A 268 51.76 3.10 -59.77
CA HIS A 268 50.52 2.66 -59.11
C HIS A 268 50.70 2.46 -57.61
N ASP A 269 51.83 1.89 -57.16
CA ASP A 269 52.14 1.74 -55.74
C ASP A 269 52.22 3.12 -55.05
N GLN A 270 52.81 4.13 -55.72
CA GLN A 270 52.85 5.51 -55.24
C GLN A 270 51.45 6.14 -55.10
N GLU A 271 50.59 5.98 -56.12
CA GLU A 271 49.20 6.48 -56.08
C GLU A 271 48.40 5.85 -54.94
N LEU A 272 48.60 4.55 -54.72
CA LEU A 272 47.96 3.79 -53.66
C LEU A 272 48.39 4.29 -52.28
N ILE A 273 49.69 4.48 -52.05
CA ILE A 273 50.23 5.00 -50.79
C ILE A 273 49.68 6.40 -50.52
N LEU A 274 49.60 7.25 -51.55
CA LEU A 274 49.00 8.59 -51.42
C LEU A 274 47.50 8.51 -51.08
N ARG A 275 46.76 7.55 -51.63
CA ARG A 275 45.36 7.32 -51.29
C ARG A 275 45.21 6.84 -49.84
N MET A 276 46.05 5.91 -49.38
CA MET A 276 46.09 5.46 -47.98
C MET A 276 46.40 6.62 -47.03
N LYS A 277 47.41 7.43 -47.36
CA LYS A 277 47.78 8.61 -46.57
C LYS A 277 46.64 9.63 -46.47
N ARG A 278 45.86 9.83 -47.55
CA ARG A 278 44.65 10.67 -47.51
C ARG A 278 43.61 10.10 -46.56
N LEU A 279 43.30 8.81 -46.66
CA LEU A 279 42.34 8.15 -45.75
C LEU A 279 42.78 8.24 -44.27
N GLU A 280 44.08 8.16 -44.00
CA GLU A 280 44.63 8.35 -42.66
C GLU A 280 44.57 9.79 -42.16
N LEU A 281 44.84 10.76 -43.05
CA LEU A 281 44.72 12.17 -42.74
C LEU A 281 43.27 12.57 -42.50
N GLU A 282 42.35 11.97 -43.25
CA GLU A 282 40.93 12.27 -43.22
C GLU A 282 40.26 11.61 -42.01
N HIS A 283 40.43 10.30 -41.75
CA HIS A 283 39.52 9.62 -40.80
C HIS A 283 40.02 8.38 -40.03
N LEU A 284 41.15 7.73 -40.35
CA LEU A 284 41.38 6.35 -39.85
C LEU A 284 41.77 6.22 -38.36
N MET A 285 42.31 7.27 -37.70
CA MET A 285 42.96 7.10 -36.39
C MET A 285 42.74 8.28 -35.41
N GLU A 286 42.03 8.02 -34.31
CA GLU A 286 41.88 8.95 -33.18
C GLU A 286 43.12 8.96 -32.26
N ASP A 287 43.84 7.82 -32.21
CA ASP A 287 45.11 7.70 -31.49
C ASP A 287 46.22 8.47 -32.23
N GLU A 288 46.48 9.70 -31.79
CA GLU A 288 47.47 10.59 -32.43
C GLU A 288 48.87 9.94 -32.50
N LYS A 289 49.27 9.15 -31.50
CA LYS A 289 50.56 8.44 -31.49
C LYS A 289 50.68 7.44 -32.64
N LYS A 290 49.69 6.57 -32.77
CA LYS A 290 49.67 5.56 -33.84
C LYS A 290 49.51 6.24 -35.20
N ARG A 291 48.75 7.34 -35.28
CA ARG A 291 48.62 8.15 -36.50
C ARG A 291 49.96 8.73 -36.94
N ILE A 292 50.79 9.18 -36.01
CA ILE A 292 52.15 9.66 -36.30
C ILE A 292 53.03 8.51 -36.79
N GLU A 293 52.96 7.33 -36.15
CA GLU A 293 53.71 6.14 -36.56
C GLU A 293 53.36 5.72 -37.98
N ILE A 294 52.08 5.49 -38.28
CA ILE A 294 51.67 5.05 -39.62
C ILE A 294 51.97 6.12 -40.67
N ARG A 295 51.75 7.41 -40.36
CA ARG A 295 52.11 8.50 -41.26
C ARG A 295 53.60 8.45 -41.61
N ARG A 296 54.47 8.29 -40.61
CA ARG A 296 55.92 8.19 -40.80
C ARG A 296 56.26 6.98 -41.66
N ASP A 297 55.65 5.83 -41.38
CA ASP A 297 55.91 4.58 -42.11
C ASP A 297 55.43 4.68 -43.57
N LEU A 298 54.30 5.34 -43.84
CA LEU A 298 53.85 5.66 -45.20
C LEU A 298 54.77 6.67 -45.91
N GLU A 299 55.29 7.66 -45.18
CA GLU A 299 56.27 8.63 -45.70
C GLU A 299 57.58 7.94 -46.10
N GLU A 300 58.05 7.02 -45.25
CA GLU A 300 59.22 6.19 -45.51
C GLU A 300 58.97 5.28 -46.71
N PHE A 301 57.81 4.63 -46.79
CA PHE A 301 57.46 3.78 -47.93
C PHE A 301 57.40 4.58 -49.24
N LEU A 302 56.82 5.78 -49.22
CA LEU A 302 56.79 6.68 -50.37
C LEU A 302 58.22 7.07 -50.81
N SER A 303 59.12 7.34 -49.86
CA SER A 303 60.52 7.63 -50.14
C SER A 303 61.23 6.45 -50.82
N ILE A 304 61.03 5.23 -50.30
CA ILE A 304 61.59 4.00 -50.87
C ILE A 304 61.10 3.77 -52.30
N VAL A 305 59.80 3.96 -52.57
CA VAL A 305 59.21 3.80 -53.92
C VAL A 305 59.81 4.81 -54.91
N ARG A 306 59.99 6.07 -54.50
CA ARG A 306 60.62 7.10 -55.34
C ARG A 306 62.08 6.78 -55.65
N GLN A 307 62.85 6.36 -54.64
CA GLN A 307 64.23 5.94 -54.84
C GLN A 307 64.32 4.75 -55.80
N GLN A 308 63.41 3.77 -55.69
CA GLN A 308 63.33 2.65 -56.63
C GLN A 308 62.98 3.09 -58.05
N GLN A 309 62.07 4.05 -58.23
CA GLN A 309 61.77 4.61 -59.56
C GLN A 309 63.00 5.25 -60.20
N ASP A 310 63.78 6.02 -59.44
CA ASP A 310 64.97 6.71 -59.98
C ASP A 310 66.08 5.71 -60.34
N LEU A 311 66.29 4.68 -59.51
CA LEU A 311 67.20 3.59 -59.83
C LEU A 311 66.76 2.84 -61.09
N GLU A 312 65.46 2.59 -61.27
CA GLU A 312 64.96 1.88 -62.43
C GLU A 312 65.09 2.71 -63.72
N LYS A 313 64.89 4.05 -63.65
CA LYS A 313 65.20 4.96 -64.78
C LYS A 313 66.68 4.93 -65.16
N GLN A 314 67.58 4.88 -64.17
CA GLN A 314 69.01 4.77 -64.44
C GLN A 314 69.37 3.42 -65.09
N ARG A 315 68.79 2.31 -64.61
CA ARG A 315 68.95 0.97 -65.20
C ARG A 315 68.41 0.92 -66.64
N GLN A 316 67.26 1.52 -66.90
CA GLN A 316 66.66 1.58 -68.24
C GLN A 316 67.60 2.25 -69.25
N LYS A 317 68.28 3.36 -68.86
CA LYS A 317 69.30 4.03 -69.68
C LYS A 317 70.54 3.15 -69.90
N GLN A 318 70.96 2.36 -68.90
CA GLN A 318 72.09 1.45 -69.05
C GLN A 318 71.81 0.33 -70.07
N PHE A 319 70.55 -0.11 -70.17
CA PHE A 319 70.15 -1.13 -71.14
C PHE A 319 70.28 -0.69 -72.60
N ASP A 320 70.32 0.61 -72.89
CA ASP A 320 70.53 1.12 -74.26
C ASP A 320 71.90 0.71 -74.82
N PHE A 321 72.91 0.59 -73.96
CA PHE A 321 74.30 0.31 -74.33
C PHE A 321 74.65 -1.19 -74.36
N LEU A 322 73.75 -2.09 -73.93
CA LEU A 322 74.01 -3.52 -73.89
C LEU A 322 73.89 -4.21 -75.26
N PHE A 323 74.74 -5.20 -75.50
CA PHE A 323 74.57 -6.18 -76.57
C PHE A 323 73.63 -7.32 -76.15
N ASP A 324 72.97 -7.97 -77.10
CA ASP A 324 71.98 -9.02 -76.81
C ASP A 324 72.56 -10.26 -76.11
N SER A 325 73.84 -10.58 -76.35
CA SER A 325 74.55 -11.68 -75.68
C SER A 325 74.76 -11.41 -74.18
N GLU A 326 75.14 -10.18 -73.83
CA GLU A 326 75.29 -9.72 -72.44
C GLU A 326 73.92 -9.54 -71.76
N ALA A 327 72.93 -9.08 -72.53
CA ALA A 327 71.56 -8.86 -72.05
C ALA A 327 70.92 -10.15 -71.50
N LYS A 328 71.27 -11.34 -72.02
CA LYS A 328 70.75 -12.61 -71.50
C LYS A 328 71.19 -12.88 -70.05
N ILE A 329 72.49 -12.74 -69.76
CA ILE A 329 73.03 -12.97 -68.41
C ILE A 329 72.53 -11.90 -67.43
N ILE A 330 72.42 -10.66 -67.90
CA ILE A 330 71.89 -9.54 -67.10
C ILE A 330 70.40 -9.71 -66.83
N HIS A 331 69.63 -10.22 -67.80
CA HIS A 331 68.20 -10.46 -67.66
C HIS A 331 67.89 -11.42 -66.50
N ASP A 332 68.55 -12.57 -66.43
CA ASP A 332 68.28 -13.57 -65.39
C ASP A 332 68.61 -13.02 -63.98
N LYS A 333 69.74 -12.32 -63.84
CA LYS A 333 70.15 -11.68 -62.58
C LYS A 333 69.17 -10.57 -62.17
N GLN A 334 68.72 -9.76 -63.13
CA GLN A 334 67.83 -8.65 -62.87
C GLN A 334 66.40 -9.11 -62.55
N MET A 335 65.92 -10.18 -63.20
CA MET A 335 64.64 -10.81 -62.87
C MET A 335 64.60 -11.31 -61.43
N GLN A 336 65.68 -11.92 -60.94
CA GLN A 336 65.76 -12.32 -59.53
C GLN A 336 65.64 -11.11 -58.58
N LYS A 337 66.33 -10.01 -58.90
CA LYS A 337 66.24 -8.76 -58.12
C LYS A 337 64.83 -8.19 -58.14
N TRP A 338 64.22 -8.01 -59.32
CA TRP A 338 62.86 -7.51 -59.44
C TRP A 338 61.85 -8.38 -58.69
N ASN A 339 61.96 -9.71 -58.78
CA ASN A 339 61.08 -10.62 -58.04
C ASN A 339 61.23 -10.47 -56.52
N SER A 340 62.47 -10.30 -56.03
CA SER A 340 62.72 -10.09 -54.60
C SER A 340 62.21 -8.73 -54.11
N GLU A 341 62.44 -7.66 -54.88
CA GLU A 341 61.94 -6.31 -54.60
C GLU A 341 60.41 -6.28 -54.63
N GLU A 342 59.79 -6.91 -55.63
CA GLU A 342 58.33 -7.01 -55.74
C GLU A 342 57.73 -7.80 -54.57
N PHE A 343 58.33 -8.92 -54.19
CA PHE A 343 57.87 -9.71 -53.05
C PHE A 343 57.93 -8.90 -51.75
N ALA A 344 59.01 -8.16 -51.53
CA ALA A 344 59.16 -7.29 -50.36
C ALA A 344 58.09 -6.17 -50.37
N ARG A 345 57.92 -5.46 -51.49
CA ARG A 345 56.88 -4.41 -51.62
C ARG A 345 55.48 -4.96 -51.37
N LYS A 346 55.15 -6.11 -51.95
CA LYS A 346 53.84 -6.76 -51.79
C LYS A 346 53.58 -7.15 -50.35
N ASN A 347 54.56 -7.73 -49.67
CA ASN A 347 54.41 -8.12 -48.26
C ASN A 347 54.25 -6.91 -47.34
N LEU A 348 55.02 -5.83 -47.58
CA LEU A 348 54.87 -4.59 -46.84
C LEU A 348 53.47 -4.01 -47.00
N LEU A 349 53.01 -3.88 -48.25
CA LEU A 349 51.67 -3.37 -48.56
C LEU A 349 50.57 -4.23 -47.93
N LYS A 350 50.70 -5.55 -48.00
CA LYS A 350 49.78 -6.48 -47.36
C LYS A 350 49.77 -6.30 -45.84
N SER A 351 50.94 -6.17 -45.21
CA SER A 351 51.05 -5.96 -43.77
C SER A 351 50.36 -4.68 -43.32
N VAL A 352 50.51 -3.57 -44.06
CA VAL A 352 49.83 -2.30 -43.76
C VAL A 352 48.32 -2.45 -43.89
N LEU A 353 47.84 -3.06 -44.98
CA LEU A 353 46.41 -3.30 -45.20
C LEU A 353 45.79 -4.23 -44.13
N ASP A 354 46.48 -5.29 -43.75
CA ASP A 354 46.03 -6.23 -42.72
C ASP A 354 45.97 -5.54 -41.34
N ALA A 355 46.94 -4.69 -41.02
CA ALA A 355 46.96 -3.90 -39.78
C ALA A 355 45.79 -2.91 -39.73
N LEU A 356 45.54 -2.16 -40.81
CA LEU A 356 44.42 -1.22 -40.91
C LEU A 356 43.06 -1.94 -40.83
N ASN A 357 42.91 -3.08 -41.51
CA ASN A 357 41.69 -3.89 -41.42
C ASN A 357 41.44 -4.37 -40.00
N LYS A 358 42.47 -4.93 -39.34
CA LYS A 358 42.35 -5.38 -37.96
C LYS A 358 41.93 -4.24 -37.04
N GLN A 359 42.49 -3.04 -37.22
CA GLN A 359 42.09 -1.87 -36.44
C GLN A 359 40.61 -1.50 -36.63
N VAL A 360 40.11 -1.50 -37.87
CA VAL A 360 38.69 -1.23 -38.15
C VAL A 360 37.80 -2.32 -37.56
N GLU A 361 38.21 -3.59 -37.65
CA GLU A 361 37.47 -4.72 -37.06
C GLU A 361 37.43 -4.65 -35.54
N ASP A 362 38.55 -4.34 -34.88
CA ASP A 362 38.62 -4.16 -33.43
C ASP A 362 37.70 -3.01 -32.98
N LYS A 363 37.69 -1.88 -33.69
CA LYS A 363 36.79 -0.75 -33.41
C LYS A 363 35.31 -1.10 -33.62
N LEU A 364 34.99 -1.83 -34.68
CA LEU A 364 33.62 -2.33 -34.91
C LEU A 364 33.20 -3.28 -33.80
N ALA A 365 34.08 -4.17 -33.35
CA ALA A 365 33.81 -5.10 -32.27
C ALA A 365 33.55 -4.36 -30.93
N ILE A 366 34.39 -3.38 -30.60
CA ILE A 366 34.21 -2.52 -29.41
C ILE A 366 32.91 -1.74 -29.51
N THR A 367 32.63 -1.10 -30.65
CA THR A 367 31.40 -0.32 -30.86
C THR A 367 30.16 -1.19 -30.68
N LYS A 368 30.16 -2.40 -31.25
CA LYS A 368 29.07 -3.38 -31.09
C LYS A 368 28.94 -3.88 -29.66
N GLN A 369 30.05 -4.06 -28.94
CA GLN A 369 30.03 -4.42 -27.52
C GLN A 369 29.36 -3.33 -26.69
N VAL A 370 29.79 -2.08 -26.85
CA VAL A 370 29.21 -0.93 -26.14
C VAL A 370 27.75 -0.73 -26.53
N GLN A 371 27.37 -0.91 -27.80
CA GLN A 371 25.96 -0.89 -28.21
C GLN A 371 25.13 -1.95 -27.47
N ARG A 372 25.64 -3.18 -27.32
CA ARG A 372 24.95 -4.24 -26.56
C ARG A 372 24.77 -3.86 -25.09
N GLU A 373 25.78 -3.28 -24.46
CA GLU A 373 25.72 -2.82 -23.08
C GLU A 373 24.69 -1.70 -22.91
N VAL A 374 24.70 -0.70 -23.81
CA VAL A 374 23.71 0.39 -23.80
C VAL A 374 22.28 -0.13 -24.03
N LEU A 375 22.11 -1.14 -24.88
CA LEU A 375 20.82 -1.79 -25.10
C LEU A 375 20.34 -2.51 -23.84
N GLN A 376 21.21 -3.27 -23.17
CA GLN A 376 20.88 -3.94 -21.90
C GLN A 376 20.49 -2.92 -20.82
N GLU A 377 21.27 -1.85 -20.64
CA GLU A 377 20.95 -0.80 -19.69
C GLU A 377 19.63 -0.10 -20.02
N ARG A 378 19.31 0.08 -21.30
CA ARG A 378 18.04 0.65 -21.77
C ARG A 378 16.86 -0.28 -21.46
N GLU A 379 17.01 -1.58 -21.69
CA GLU A 379 16.00 -2.60 -21.34
C GLU A 379 15.72 -2.60 -19.83
N ASP A 380 16.77 -2.60 -19.00
CA ASP A 380 16.64 -2.52 -17.54
C ASP A 380 15.92 -1.24 -17.09
N MET A 381 16.19 -0.11 -17.74
CA MET A 381 15.49 1.14 -17.46
C MET A 381 14.03 1.13 -17.92
N LEU A 382 13.72 0.51 -19.06
CA LEU A 382 12.33 0.34 -19.50
C LEU A 382 11.53 -0.49 -18.49
N VAL A 383 12.10 -1.58 -17.97
CA VAL A 383 11.47 -2.37 -16.91
C VAL A 383 11.19 -1.53 -15.67
N LYS A 384 12.13 -0.67 -15.24
CA LYS A 384 11.93 0.25 -14.11
C LYS A 384 10.83 1.29 -14.39
N VAL A 385 10.79 1.84 -15.60
CA VAL A 385 9.73 2.77 -16.04
C VAL A 385 8.36 2.11 -15.99
N GLU A 386 8.25 0.87 -16.49
CA GLU A 386 7.01 0.08 -16.43
C GLU A 386 6.59 -0.20 -14.99
N GLN A 387 7.53 -0.55 -14.10
CA GLN A 387 7.26 -0.72 -12.67
C GLN A 387 6.72 0.56 -12.04
N TYR A 388 7.39 1.70 -12.22
CA TYR A 388 6.91 2.98 -11.70
C TYR A 388 5.55 3.39 -12.29
N HIS A 389 5.32 3.10 -13.57
CA HIS A 389 4.03 3.36 -14.19
C HIS A 389 2.92 2.49 -13.59
N SER A 390 3.19 1.20 -13.38
CA SER A 390 2.28 0.27 -12.71
C SER A 390 1.98 0.71 -11.28
N ASP A 391 3.00 1.06 -10.49
CA ASP A 391 2.83 1.55 -9.12
C ASP A 391 1.98 2.83 -9.08
N LEU A 392 2.21 3.75 -10.03
CA LEU A 392 1.41 4.97 -10.14
C LEU A 392 -0.05 4.67 -10.53
N GLN A 393 -0.29 3.66 -11.38
CA GLN A 393 -1.63 3.21 -11.73
C GLN A 393 -2.34 2.58 -10.53
N LEU A 394 -1.68 1.65 -9.82
CA LEU A 394 -2.20 1.04 -8.60
C LEU A 394 -2.58 2.10 -7.55
N LEU A 395 -1.71 3.07 -7.31
CA LEU A 395 -1.97 4.15 -6.36
C LEU A 395 -3.16 5.04 -6.78
N LYS A 396 -3.36 5.27 -8.08
CA LYS A 396 -4.53 5.97 -8.61
C LYS A 396 -5.81 5.15 -8.44
N GLU A 397 -5.75 3.84 -8.66
CA GLU A 397 -6.88 2.94 -8.47
C GLU A 397 -7.28 2.82 -7.00
N GLU A 398 -6.32 2.68 -6.09
CA GLU A 398 -6.55 2.67 -4.64
C GLU A 398 -7.19 3.99 -4.17
N ASP A 399 -6.72 5.13 -4.67
CA ASP A 399 -7.34 6.42 -4.38
C ASP A 399 -8.76 6.53 -4.94
N ALA A 400 -9.00 6.00 -6.14
CA ALA A 400 -10.34 5.98 -6.74
C ALA A 400 -11.30 5.09 -5.94
N LYS A 401 -10.86 3.89 -5.52
CA LYS A 401 -11.62 2.99 -4.64
C LYS A 401 -11.92 3.66 -3.30
N ARG A 402 -10.93 4.26 -2.64
CA ARG A 402 -11.14 5.01 -1.38
C ARG A 402 -12.11 6.18 -1.54
N LYS A 403 -12.06 6.89 -2.67
CA LYS A 403 -13.03 7.97 -2.96
C LYS A 403 -14.44 7.42 -3.23
N GLN A 404 -14.54 6.26 -3.87
CA GLN A 404 -15.81 5.59 -4.13
C GLN A 404 -16.44 5.05 -2.85
N GLU A 405 -15.68 4.37 -1.99
CA GLU A 405 -16.12 3.91 -0.67
C GLU A 405 -16.63 5.09 0.16
N ARG A 406 -15.85 6.17 0.26
CA ARG A 406 -16.31 7.40 0.95
C ARG A 406 -17.60 7.96 0.38
N ARG A 407 -17.78 7.95 -0.95
CA ARG A 407 -19.06 8.39 -1.56
C ARG A 407 -20.21 7.48 -1.16
N ARG A 408 -20.01 6.15 -1.14
CA ARG A 408 -21.03 5.18 -0.71
C ARG A 408 -21.40 5.37 0.76
N ASP A 409 -20.41 5.51 1.64
CA ASP A 409 -20.64 5.74 3.07
C ASP A 409 -21.46 7.02 3.29
N ILE A 410 -21.12 8.11 2.59
CA ILE A 410 -21.89 9.37 2.65
C ILE A 410 -23.31 9.18 2.12
N GLU A 411 -23.49 8.45 1.03
CA GLU A 411 -24.81 8.15 0.47
C GLU A 411 -25.66 7.30 1.41
N GLU A 412 -25.07 6.32 2.09
CA GLU A 412 -25.71 5.49 3.10
C GLU A 412 -26.12 6.34 4.32
N ASP A 413 -25.22 7.16 4.85
CA ASP A 413 -25.50 8.14 5.92
C ASP A 413 -26.67 9.07 5.56
N ILE A 414 -26.72 9.55 4.31
CA ILE A 414 -27.81 10.41 3.81
C ILE A 414 -29.11 9.61 3.73
N LYS A 415 -29.07 8.36 3.24
CA LYS A 415 -30.26 7.48 3.16
C LYS A 415 -30.81 7.18 4.55
N GLU A 416 -29.95 6.87 5.52
CA GLU A 416 -30.36 6.62 6.91
C GLU A 416 -30.99 7.87 7.54
N LYS A 417 -30.36 9.04 7.38
CA LYS A 417 -30.92 10.31 7.85
C LYS A 417 -32.28 10.62 7.21
N ASN A 418 -32.42 10.40 5.91
CA ASN A 418 -33.68 10.59 5.19
C ASN A 418 -34.75 9.59 5.64
N ALA A 419 -34.40 8.32 5.84
CA ALA A 419 -35.30 7.30 6.35
C ALA A 419 -35.80 7.63 7.76
N HIS A 420 -34.90 8.06 8.66
CA HIS A 420 -35.28 8.53 9.99
C HIS A 420 -36.15 9.79 9.95
N LYS A 421 -35.85 10.73 9.05
CA LYS A 421 -36.70 11.92 8.86
C LYS A 421 -38.11 11.52 8.42
N LYS A 422 -38.22 10.63 7.42
CA LYS A 422 -39.50 10.10 6.94
C LYS A 422 -40.26 9.31 8.01
N GLN A 423 -39.57 8.50 8.82
CA GLN A 423 -40.18 7.81 9.96
C GLN A 423 -40.72 8.79 11.00
N LYS A 424 -39.98 9.85 11.32
CA LYS A 424 -40.44 10.90 12.23
C LYS A 424 -41.65 11.66 11.67
N GLU A 425 -41.64 11.99 10.38
CA GLU A 425 -42.77 12.60 9.70
C GLU A 425 -44.01 11.69 9.70
N ASN A 426 -43.84 10.40 9.38
CA ASN A 426 -44.92 9.42 9.44
C ASN A 426 -45.47 9.23 10.87
N ALA A 427 -44.61 9.22 11.89
CA ALA A 427 -45.04 9.14 13.28
C ALA A 427 -45.85 10.37 13.70
N LYS A 428 -45.41 11.57 13.28
CA LYS A 428 -46.17 12.81 13.49
C LYS A 428 -47.52 12.77 12.78
N MET A 429 -47.57 12.30 11.53
CA MET A 429 -48.83 12.16 10.79
C MET A 429 -49.78 11.19 11.49
N LYS A 430 -49.31 10.03 11.96
CA LYS A 430 -50.14 9.10 12.75
C LYS A 430 -50.67 9.72 14.04
N GLN A 431 -49.86 10.50 14.75
CA GLN A 431 -50.31 11.22 15.94
C GLN A 431 -51.38 12.26 15.62
N ILE A 432 -51.25 12.98 14.50
CA ILE A 432 -52.26 13.94 14.04
C ILE A 432 -53.56 13.19 13.68
N ASP A 433 -53.47 12.07 12.95
CA ASP A 433 -54.63 11.25 12.59
C ASP A 433 -55.34 10.68 13.83
N GLU A 434 -54.60 10.19 14.83
CA GLU A 434 -55.15 9.72 16.11
C GLU A 434 -55.83 10.86 16.89
N GLN A 435 -55.25 12.06 16.90
CA GLN A 435 -55.87 13.24 17.50
C GLN A 435 -57.16 13.61 16.76
N LEU A 436 -57.14 13.58 15.42
CA LEU A 436 -58.31 13.86 14.60
C LEU A 436 -59.43 12.83 14.84
N GLN A 437 -59.07 11.55 15.02
CA GLN A 437 -60.02 10.48 15.36
C GLN A 437 -60.63 10.67 16.75
N ARG A 438 -59.86 11.09 17.74
CA ARG A 438 -60.38 11.42 19.08
C ARG A 438 -61.35 12.58 19.04
N VAL A 439 -61.01 13.64 18.30
CA VAL A 439 -61.90 14.79 18.11
C VAL A 439 -63.20 14.35 17.42
N ARG A 440 -63.13 13.54 16.35
CA ARG A 440 -64.33 12.98 15.70
C ARG A 440 -65.19 12.15 16.66
N GLN A 441 -64.59 11.30 17.50
CA GLN A 441 -65.31 10.54 18.51
C GLN A 441 -65.97 11.43 19.57
N GLU A 442 -65.33 12.54 19.95
CA GLU A 442 -65.91 13.54 20.84
C GLU A 442 -67.05 14.30 20.16
N GLU A 443 -66.91 14.66 18.88
CA GLU A 443 -67.97 15.27 18.06
C GLU A 443 -69.17 14.32 17.91
N ASP A 444 -68.96 13.04 17.60
CA ASP A 444 -70.01 12.02 17.50
C ASP A 444 -70.76 11.85 18.83
N ARG A 445 -70.03 11.80 19.96
CA ARG A 445 -70.63 11.76 21.31
C ARG A 445 -71.48 13.00 21.60
N LEU A 446 -70.99 14.18 21.25
CA LEU A 446 -71.73 15.43 21.40
C LEU A 446 -72.97 15.45 20.51
N CYS A 447 -72.90 14.95 19.28
CA CYS A 447 -74.05 14.78 18.39
C CYS A 447 -75.10 13.82 18.99
N GLU A 448 -74.69 12.69 19.57
CA GLU A 448 -75.59 11.78 20.28
C GLU A 448 -76.25 12.42 21.50
N GLU A 449 -75.51 13.23 22.28
CA GLU A 449 -76.07 13.99 23.40
C GLU A 449 -77.06 15.06 22.92
N ILE A 450 -76.74 15.79 21.85
CA ILE A 450 -77.63 16.78 21.24
C ILE A 450 -78.92 16.09 20.74
N MET A 451 -78.81 14.92 20.09
CA MET A 451 -79.97 14.13 19.68
C MET A 451 -80.82 13.66 20.88
N LYS A 452 -80.20 13.24 21.99
CA LYS A 452 -80.92 12.89 23.23
C LYS A 452 -81.62 14.10 23.85
N ILE A 453 -81.02 15.29 23.78
CA ILE A 453 -81.61 16.55 24.28
C ILE A 453 -82.77 17.01 23.38
N GLN A 454 -82.63 16.92 22.06
CA GLN A 454 -83.69 17.24 21.10
C GLN A 454 -84.85 16.23 21.18
N GLY A 455 -84.58 14.94 21.42
CA GLY A 455 -85.59 13.92 21.69
C GLY A 455 -86.37 14.18 22.99
N LYS A 456 -85.72 14.76 24.02
CA LYS A 456 -86.39 15.22 25.25
C LYS A 456 -87.17 16.52 25.08
N SER A 457 -86.77 17.40 24.16
CA SER A 457 -87.46 18.66 23.86
C SER A 457 -88.73 18.45 23.00
N ASN A 458 -88.78 17.41 22.16
CA ASN A 458 -89.95 17.08 21.34
C ASN A 458 -91.00 16.16 22.01
N GLY A 459 -90.85 15.84 23.30
CA GLY A 459 -91.85 15.12 24.11
C GLY A 459 -92.92 16.01 24.77
N GLY A 460 -92.88 17.33 24.54
CA GLY A 460 -93.74 18.33 25.18
C GLY A 460 -94.77 19.00 24.26
N ARG A 461 -95.35 18.28 23.29
CA ARG A 461 -96.59 18.71 22.60
C ARG A 461 -97.74 17.80 23.00
N THR A 462 -98.25 18.01 24.21
CA THR A 462 -99.58 17.56 24.61
C THR A 462 -100.63 18.51 24.06
N LYS A 463 -101.64 17.88 23.45
CA LYS A 463 -102.91 18.46 23.05
C LYS A 463 -103.67 18.95 24.29
N GLU A 464 -104.06 20.21 24.32
CA GLU A 464 -105.30 20.64 24.97
C GLU A 464 -106.03 21.58 24.02
N GLY A 465 -107.15 21.10 23.50
CA GLY A 465 -108.14 21.94 22.84
C GLY A 465 -109.02 22.63 23.87
N ARG A 466 -109.34 23.90 23.64
CA ARG A 466 -110.54 24.55 24.18
C ARG A 466 -111.19 25.37 23.08
N HIS A 467 -112.42 25.00 22.73
CA HIS A 467 -113.42 25.91 22.21
C HIS A 467 -113.82 26.91 23.32
N PHE A 468 -113.93 28.20 23.01
CA PHE A 468 -115.21 28.89 22.79
C PHE A 468 -115.00 30.41 22.55
N CYS A 469 -115.81 30.94 21.63
CA CYS A 469 -115.95 32.33 21.15
C CYS A 469 -114.87 32.87 20.21
#